data_AF-A0A5M3X2Z1-F1
#
_entry.id   AF-A0A5M3X2Z1-F1
#
_cell.length_a   1.000
_cell.length_b   1.000
_cell.length_c   1.000
_cell.angle_alpha   90.00
_cell.angle_beta   90.00
_cell.angle_gamma   90.00
#
_symmetry.space_group_name_H-M   'P 1'
#
loop_
_entity.id
_entity.type
_entity.pdbx_description
1 polymer ?
#
loop_
_entity_poly.entity_id
_entity_poly.type
_entity_poly.pdbx_seq_one_letter_code
_entity_poly.pdbx_strand_id
1 'polypeptide(L)'
;MVRATPSRRPTSVVDVHRRARSYGYRDETKRGELGAELSVVVVTIPGMVTVELIRAVALGLPRTTEHLIRDRVKFRVGSIVYVAVSPDETSMGFGFPKEERAALIKAEPEKFFMPRPSDERYRWVQAWLGALDEEEARELVIEAWRMCVPKKISALVP
;
A
#
# COMPACT_ATOMS: atom_id res chain seq x y z
N MET A 1 27.18 -17.70 -41.48
CA MET A 1 25.70 -17.91 -41.38
C MET A 1 25.53 -18.80 -40.17
N VAL A 2 25.06 -18.35 -39.00
CA VAL A 2 23.69 -17.97 -38.65
C VAL A 2 23.70 -16.93 -37.52
N ARG A 3 22.73 -16.00 -37.58
CA ARG A 3 22.53 -14.84 -36.70
C ARG A 3 22.13 -15.26 -35.28
N ALA A 4 22.74 -14.65 -34.27
CA ALA A 4 22.20 -14.61 -32.91
C ALA A 4 21.31 -13.37 -32.76
N THR A 5 20.06 -13.56 -32.31
CA THR A 5 19.16 -12.50 -31.86
C THR A 5 19.00 -12.55 -30.33
N PRO A 6 18.78 -11.40 -29.66
CA PRO A 6 19.17 -11.20 -28.27
C PRO A 6 18.05 -11.54 -27.28
N SER A 7 18.40 -12.19 -26.17
CA SER A 7 17.53 -12.35 -25.01
C SER A 7 17.58 -11.09 -24.13
N ARG A 8 16.45 -10.40 -23.99
CA ARG A 8 16.30 -9.16 -23.22
C ARG A 8 15.27 -9.38 -22.10
N ARG A 9 15.74 -9.31 -20.84
CA ARG A 9 15.22 -8.54 -19.68
C ARG A 9 15.20 -9.33 -18.35
N PRO A 10 15.65 -8.70 -17.24
CA PRO A 10 15.70 -9.30 -15.90
C PRO A 10 14.36 -9.24 -15.15
N THR A 11 14.11 -10.27 -14.36
CA THR A 11 12.98 -10.46 -13.43
C THR A 11 13.46 -10.25 -11.99
N SER A 12 13.14 -9.12 -11.35
CA SER A 12 12.87 -9.05 -9.91
C SER A 12 12.55 -7.63 -9.45
N VAL A 13 11.77 -7.56 -8.37
CA VAL A 13 11.24 -6.37 -7.67
C VAL A 13 12.31 -5.54 -6.94
N VAL A 14 13.59 -5.93 -7.03
CA VAL A 14 14.72 -5.18 -6.47
C VAL A 14 15.33 -4.22 -7.50
N ASP A 15 14.57 -3.21 -7.94
CA ASP A 15 15.11 -2.14 -8.78
C ASP A 15 14.37 -0.79 -8.60
N VAL A 16 13.97 -0.48 -7.36
CA VAL A 16 13.37 0.82 -6.95
C VAL A 16 14.39 1.71 -6.22
N HIS A 17 15.69 1.61 -6.53
CA HIS A 17 16.73 2.41 -5.87
C HIS A 17 17.68 3.12 -6.84
N ARG A 18 17.14 3.71 -7.93
CA ARG A 18 17.93 4.61 -8.77
C ARG A 18 17.13 5.62 -9.58
N ARG A 19 16.68 6.74 -8.96
CA ARG A 19 16.83 8.09 -9.56
C ARG A 19 16.45 9.25 -8.61
N ALA A 20 17.37 10.22 -8.54
CA ALA A 20 17.21 11.66 -8.24
C ALA A 20 16.65 12.03 -6.85
N ARG A 21 17.45 12.37 -5.83
CA ARG A 21 18.21 13.63 -5.65
C ARG A 21 17.56 14.89 -6.22
N SER A 22 17.48 15.90 -5.34
CA SER A 22 17.25 17.34 -5.54
C SER A 22 15.79 17.80 -5.51
N TYR A 23 15.33 18.24 -4.34
CA TYR A 23 14.60 19.51 -4.22
C TYR A 23 14.84 20.14 -2.84
N GLY A 24 15.38 21.36 -2.85
CA GLY A 24 15.59 22.18 -1.66
C GLY A 24 14.28 22.73 -1.14
N TYR A 25 14.02 22.52 0.14
CA TYR A 25 12.92 23.15 0.85
C TYR A 25 13.36 24.55 1.31
N ARG A 26 12.71 25.58 0.76
CA ARG A 26 12.83 26.98 1.19
C ARG A 26 11.53 27.33 1.92
N ASP A 27 11.67 27.56 3.22
CA ASP A 27 10.62 28.04 4.11
C ASP A 27 10.24 29.48 3.74
N GLU A 28 8.97 29.69 3.37
CA GLU A 28 8.34 31.00 3.39
C GLU A 28 6.98 30.89 4.05
N THR A 29 7.04 30.93 5.38
CA THR A 29 5.95 31.30 6.27
C THR A 29 5.30 32.63 5.81
N LYS A 30 4.04 32.57 5.37
CA LYS A 30 3.11 33.71 5.51
C LYS A 30 1.77 33.25 6.07
N ARG A 31 1.55 33.69 7.31
CA ARG A 31 0.28 33.68 8.03
C ARG A 31 -0.70 34.66 7.38
N GLY A 32 -1.95 34.22 7.28
CA GLY A 32 -3.15 35.04 7.19
C GLY A 32 -4.31 34.10 7.57
N GLU A 33 -4.59 33.98 8.86
CA GLU A 33 -5.74 34.61 9.53
C GLU A 33 -7.11 34.18 8.97
N LEU A 34 -7.60 33.08 9.54
CA LEU A 34 -8.92 32.84 10.17
C LEU A 34 -10.17 33.48 9.53
N GLY A 35 -11.07 32.60 9.06
CA GLY A 35 -12.47 32.94 8.79
C GLY A 35 -13.36 31.71 8.66
N ALA A 36 -14.16 31.47 9.71
CA ALA A 36 -15.52 30.92 9.70
C ALA A 36 -15.83 29.45 9.30
N GLU A 37 -16.72 28.89 10.13
CA GLU A 37 -17.67 27.81 9.87
C GLU A 37 -17.18 26.35 10.01
N LEU A 38 -17.50 25.76 11.16
CA LEU A 38 -17.32 24.34 11.47
C LEU A 38 -18.31 23.48 10.68
N SER A 39 -18.07 23.35 9.38
CA SER A 39 -18.35 22.09 8.70
C SER A 39 -17.24 21.12 9.11
N VAL A 40 -17.57 19.87 9.43
CA VAL A 40 -16.56 18.82 9.58
C VAL A 40 -15.98 18.57 8.19
N VAL A 41 -15.03 19.42 7.78
CA VAL A 41 -14.18 19.14 6.64
C VAL A 41 -13.24 18.06 7.11
N VAL A 42 -13.36 16.85 6.56
CA VAL A 42 -12.25 15.89 6.60
C VAL A 42 -11.11 16.59 5.87
N VAL A 43 -10.22 17.22 6.65
CA VAL A 43 -9.03 17.87 6.11
C VAL A 43 -8.12 16.75 5.65
N THR A 44 -8.21 16.40 4.37
CA THR A 44 -7.19 15.59 3.72
C THR A 44 -5.91 16.41 3.71
N ILE A 45 -5.02 16.15 4.66
CA ILE A 45 -3.66 16.68 4.62
C ILE A 45 -2.98 16.00 3.42
N PRO A 46 -2.55 16.75 2.39
CA PRO A 46 -1.91 16.17 1.22
C PRO A 46 -0.69 15.34 1.65
N GLY A 47 -0.66 14.06 1.27
CA GLY A 47 0.42 13.14 1.62
C GLY A 47 0.16 12.22 2.83
N MET A 48 -0.99 12.31 3.50
CA MET A 48 -1.36 11.34 4.55
C MET A 48 -2.23 10.23 3.97
N VAL A 49 -1.80 8.98 4.11
CA VAL A 49 -2.59 7.82 3.70
C VAL A 49 -3.77 7.62 4.66
N THR A 50 -4.99 7.67 4.13
CA THR A 50 -6.23 7.44 4.89
C THR A 50 -6.95 6.17 4.46
N VAL A 51 -7.91 5.71 5.27
CA VAL A 51 -8.75 4.57 4.91
C VAL A 51 -9.56 4.84 3.63
N GLU A 52 -9.94 6.09 3.35
CA GLU A 52 -10.66 6.49 2.13
C GLU A 52 -9.79 6.27 0.89
N LEU A 53 -8.50 6.60 0.95
CA LEU A 53 -7.56 6.33 -0.14
C LEU A 53 -7.46 4.82 -0.38
N ILE A 54 -7.22 4.05 0.67
CA ILE A 54 -7.13 2.58 0.57
C ILE A 54 -8.42 2.00 0.01
N ARG A 55 -9.58 2.49 0.46
CA ARG A 55 -10.91 2.08 -0.02
C ARG A 55 -11.09 2.43 -1.50
N ALA A 56 -10.73 3.64 -1.91
CA ALA A 56 -10.84 4.08 -3.30
C ALA A 56 -10.01 3.21 -4.24
N VAL A 57 -8.77 2.88 -3.84
CA VAL A 57 -7.91 1.96 -4.61
C VAL A 57 -8.52 0.56 -4.63
N ALA A 58 -8.85 0.00 -3.46
CA ALA A 58 -9.31 -1.37 -3.32
C ALA A 58 -10.62 -1.65 -4.08
N LEU A 59 -11.61 -0.76 -3.97
CA LEU A 59 -12.90 -0.90 -4.64
C LEU A 59 -12.81 -0.68 -6.17
N GLY A 60 -11.75 -0.06 -6.65
CA GLY A 60 -11.43 0.00 -8.08
C GLY A 60 -10.89 -1.32 -8.65
N LEU A 61 -10.50 -2.27 -7.79
CA LEU A 61 -9.93 -3.55 -8.22
C LEU A 61 -11.03 -4.59 -8.51
N PRO A 62 -10.94 -5.33 -9.62
CA PRO A 62 -11.91 -6.37 -9.95
C PRO A 62 -12.04 -7.40 -8.83
N ARG A 63 -13.29 -7.77 -8.53
CA ARG A 63 -13.68 -8.81 -7.55
C ARG A 63 -13.41 -8.46 -6.09
N THR A 64 -13.08 -7.20 -5.79
CA THR A 64 -12.96 -6.73 -4.41
C THR A 64 -14.33 -6.56 -3.76
N THR A 65 -14.43 -6.96 -2.50
CA THR A 65 -15.55 -6.62 -1.60
C THR A 65 -15.01 -6.06 -0.29
N GLU A 66 -15.70 -5.06 0.27
CA GLU A 66 -15.41 -4.50 1.59
C GLU A 66 -16.26 -5.17 2.67
N HIS A 67 -15.65 -5.47 3.82
CA HIS A 67 -16.29 -6.10 4.98
C HIS A 67 -15.82 -5.42 6.26
N LEU A 68 -16.74 -5.00 7.12
CA LEU A 68 -16.44 -4.49 8.46
C LEU A 68 -16.57 -5.62 9.49
N ILE A 69 -15.48 -6.00 10.15
CA ILE A 69 -15.49 -7.07 11.17
C ILE A 69 -14.67 -6.64 12.38
N ARG A 70 -15.32 -6.58 13.55
CA ARG A 70 -14.69 -6.11 14.79
C ARG A 70 -14.00 -4.75 14.58
N ASP A 71 -14.74 -3.84 13.94
CA ASP A 71 -14.31 -2.49 13.59
C ASP A 71 -13.09 -2.40 12.67
N ARG A 72 -12.74 -3.51 12.01
CA ARG A 72 -11.68 -3.54 10.99
C ARG A 72 -12.30 -3.55 9.61
N VAL A 73 -11.91 -2.58 8.80
CA VAL A 73 -12.22 -2.58 7.36
C VAL A 73 -11.35 -3.63 6.68
N LYS A 74 -11.97 -4.55 5.95
CA LYS A 74 -11.28 -5.64 5.25
C LYS A 74 -11.67 -5.68 3.79
N PHE A 75 -10.69 -5.77 2.92
CA PHE A 75 -10.88 -5.94 1.48
C PHE A 75 -10.55 -7.37 1.06
N ARG A 76 -11.44 -7.95 0.26
CA ARG A 76 -11.39 -9.38 -0.07
C ARG A 76 -11.62 -9.67 -1.53
N VAL A 77 -10.99 -10.74 -2.01
CA VAL A 77 -11.36 -11.45 -3.23
C VAL A 77 -11.95 -12.80 -2.83
N GLY A 78 -13.26 -12.96 -3.00
CA GLY A 78 -13.98 -14.12 -2.48
C GLY A 78 -13.80 -14.24 -0.96
N SER A 79 -13.21 -15.35 -0.49
CA SER A 79 -12.93 -15.59 0.92
C SER A 79 -11.53 -15.12 1.37
N ILE A 80 -10.69 -14.65 0.45
CA ILE A 80 -9.31 -14.27 0.74
C ILE A 80 -9.28 -12.79 1.10
N VAL A 81 -8.89 -12.48 2.34
CA VAL A 81 -8.57 -11.11 2.76
C VAL A 81 -7.18 -10.78 2.23
N TYR A 82 -7.04 -9.64 1.55
CA TYR A 82 -5.75 -9.20 1.02
C TYR A 82 -5.31 -7.85 1.61
N VAL A 83 -6.24 -7.04 2.13
CA VAL A 83 -5.94 -5.85 2.95
C VAL A 83 -6.89 -5.80 4.15
N ALA A 84 -6.38 -5.37 5.31
CA ALA A 84 -7.18 -5.06 6.48
C ALA A 84 -6.65 -3.82 7.21
N VAL A 85 -7.48 -2.80 7.39
CA VAL A 85 -7.14 -1.58 8.14
C VAL A 85 -7.47 -1.79 9.62
N SER A 86 -6.63 -1.28 10.51
CA SER A 86 -6.87 -1.33 11.96
C SER A 86 -8.03 -0.42 12.38
N PRO A 87 -8.70 -0.69 13.51
CA PRO A 87 -9.87 0.10 13.93
C PRO A 87 -9.58 1.57 14.22
N ASP A 88 -8.35 1.87 14.60
CA ASP A 88 -7.83 3.22 14.83
C ASP A 88 -7.27 3.85 13.54
N GLU A 89 -7.33 3.15 12.42
CA GLU A 89 -6.88 3.61 11.10
C GLU A 89 -5.42 4.05 11.05
N THR A 90 -4.60 3.61 12.00
CA THR A 90 -3.17 3.94 12.05
C THR A 90 -2.30 2.97 11.26
N SER A 91 -2.81 1.78 10.97
CA SER A 91 -2.07 0.72 10.31
C SER A 91 -2.93 -0.08 9.35
N MET A 92 -2.28 -0.69 8.35
CA MET A 92 -2.91 -1.70 7.53
C MET A 92 -2.06 -2.96 7.47
N GLY A 93 -2.75 -4.09 7.45
CA GLY A 93 -2.20 -5.36 7.03
C GLY A 93 -2.45 -5.60 5.56
N PHE A 94 -1.48 -6.19 4.88
CA PHE A 94 -1.62 -6.55 3.47
C PHE A 94 -0.93 -7.88 3.13
N GLY A 95 -1.38 -8.49 2.04
CA GLY A 95 -0.83 -9.72 1.50
C GLY A 95 0.63 -9.56 1.07
N PHE A 96 1.52 -10.40 1.62
CA PHE A 96 2.96 -10.34 1.31
C PHE A 96 3.64 -11.71 1.48
N PRO A 97 4.63 -12.10 0.65
CA PRO A 97 5.35 -13.36 0.79
C PRO A 97 5.97 -13.52 2.19
N LYS A 98 5.87 -14.72 2.78
CA LYS A 98 6.36 -14.93 4.16
C LYS A 98 7.87 -14.84 4.24
N GLU A 99 8.51 -15.38 3.22
CA GLU A 99 9.95 -15.57 3.10
C GLU A 99 10.68 -14.23 2.96
N GLU A 100 10.01 -13.22 2.40
CA GLU A 100 10.56 -11.89 2.14
C GLU A 100 10.27 -10.90 3.28
N ARG A 101 9.31 -11.21 4.16
CA ARG A 101 8.81 -10.29 5.21
C ARG A 101 9.92 -9.76 6.11
N ALA A 102 10.81 -10.64 6.56
CA ALA A 102 11.89 -10.25 7.44
C ALA A 102 12.88 -9.30 6.75
N ALA A 103 13.09 -9.46 5.44
CA ALA A 103 13.93 -8.56 4.66
C ALA A 103 13.27 -7.18 4.49
N LEU A 104 11.96 -7.14 4.19
CA LEU A 104 11.20 -5.89 4.08
C LEU A 104 11.24 -5.09 5.39
N ILE A 105 10.92 -5.73 6.52
CA ILE A 105 10.95 -5.06 7.84
C ILE A 105 12.36 -4.59 8.20
N LYS A 106 13.39 -5.36 7.84
CA LYS A 106 14.77 -4.94 8.09
C LYS A 106 15.18 -3.74 7.22
N ALA A 107 14.66 -3.64 6.00
CA ALA A 107 14.97 -2.55 5.09
C ALA A 107 14.32 -1.23 5.52
N GLU A 108 13.04 -1.28 5.93
CA GLU A 108 12.24 -0.10 6.30
C GLU A 108 11.46 -0.36 7.61
N PRO A 109 12.16 -0.48 8.76
CA PRO A 109 11.56 -0.82 10.05
C PRO A 109 10.62 0.25 10.62
N GLU A 110 10.74 1.49 10.16
CA GLU A 110 9.86 2.60 10.51
C GLU A 110 8.50 2.51 9.83
N LYS A 111 8.42 1.79 8.69
CA LYS A 111 7.17 1.58 7.94
C LYS A 111 6.54 0.25 8.27
N PHE A 112 7.32 -0.83 8.23
CA PHE A 112 6.82 -2.19 8.26
C PHE A 112 7.12 -2.88 9.58
N PHE A 113 6.18 -3.71 10.03
CA PHE A 113 6.34 -4.49 11.25
C PHE A 113 5.68 -5.87 11.15
N MET A 114 6.09 -6.75 12.07
CA MET A 114 5.60 -8.13 12.09
C MET A 114 4.10 -8.14 12.44
N PRO A 115 3.27 -8.94 11.76
CA PRO A 115 1.90 -9.18 12.21
C PRO A 115 1.89 -9.84 13.59
N ARG A 116 0.70 -9.92 14.20
CA ARG A 116 0.53 -10.63 15.47
C ARG A 116 0.94 -12.10 15.31
N PRO A 117 1.43 -12.77 16.36
CA PRO A 117 1.91 -14.16 16.26
C PRO A 117 0.93 -15.14 15.62
N SER A 118 -0.38 -14.98 15.88
CA SER A 118 -1.40 -15.81 15.25
C SER A 118 -1.45 -15.65 13.72
N ASP A 119 -1.16 -14.45 13.22
CA ASP A 119 -1.28 -14.12 11.80
C ASP A 119 0.00 -14.38 11.01
N GLU A 120 1.12 -14.66 11.70
CA GLU A 120 2.41 -14.99 11.06
C GLU A 120 2.33 -16.24 10.17
N ARG A 121 1.39 -17.15 10.46
CA ARG A 121 1.10 -18.33 9.62
C ARG A 121 0.53 -18.00 8.26
N TYR A 122 0.18 -16.74 7.98
CA TYR A 122 -0.34 -16.30 6.68
C TYR A 122 0.70 -15.51 5.89
N ARG A 123 0.43 -15.29 4.60
CA ARG A 123 1.23 -14.42 3.72
C ARG A 123 0.82 -12.97 3.95
N TRP A 124 1.32 -12.38 5.03
CA TRP A 124 0.81 -11.13 5.58
C TRP A 124 1.91 -10.28 6.20
N VAL A 125 1.87 -8.95 6.08
CA VAL A 125 2.73 -8.02 6.83
C VAL A 125 1.94 -6.77 7.20
N GLN A 126 2.41 -5.99 8.17
CA GLN A 126 1.76 -4.76 8.60
C GLN A 126 2.59 -3.54 8.21
N ALA A 127 1.91 -2.43 7.91
CA ALA A 127 2.51 -1.12 7.70
C ALA A 127 1.78 -0.04 8.50
N TRP A 128 2.52 0.99 8.93
CA TRP A 128 1.98 2.21 9.52
C TRP A 128 1.52 3.15 8.41
N LEU A 129 0.24 3.54 8.40
CA LEU A 129 -0.29 4.43 7.34
C LEU A 129 0.38 5.80 7.35
N GLY A 130 0.70 6.33 8.53
CA GLY A 130 1.39 7.62 8.66
C GLY A 130 2.86 7.62 8.17
N ALA A 131 3.42 6.46 7.86
CA ALA A 131 4.79 6.33 7.35
C ALA A 131 4.84 6.07 5.83
N LEU A 132 3.67 5.89 5.19
CA LEU A 132 3.53 5.65 3.75
C LEU A 132 3.11 6.94 3.05
N ASP A 133 3.56 7.10 1.81
CA ASP A 133 2.93 8.03 0.88
C ASP A 133 1.79 7.36 0.08
N GLU A 134 1.03 8.16 -0.66
CA GLU A 134 -0.16 7.69 -1.39
C GLU A 134 0.18 6.72 -2.52
N GLU A 135 1.32 6.90 -3.18
CA GLU A 135 1.77 6.05 -4.29
C GLU A 135 2.19 4.67 -3.76
N GLU A 136 3.00 4.66 -2.71
CA GLU A 136 3.43 3.46 -2.01
C GLU A 136 2.22 2.68 -1.47
N ALA A 137 1.29 3.35 -0.79
CA ALA A 137 0.09 2.69 -0.28
C ALA A 137 -0.76 2.06 -1.41
N ARG A 138 -0.88 2.75 -2.55
CA ARG A 138 -1.58 2.23 -3.73
C ARG A 138 -0.89 0.99 -4.28
N GLU A 139 0.42 1.02 -4.42
CA GLU A 139 1.21 -0.13 -4.91
C GLU A 139 1.04 -1.34 -4.00
N LEU A 140 1.16 -1.16 -2.67
CA LEU A 140 1.00 -2.24 -1.70
C LEU A 140 -0.40 -2.89 -1.79
N VAL A 141 -1.46 -2.09 -1.93
CA VAL A 141 -2.83 -2.60 -2.09
C VAL A 141 -2.98 -3.41 -3.38
N ILE A 142 -2.42 -2.92 -4.49
CA ILE A 142 -2.50 -3.59 -5.80
C ILE A 142 -1.70 -4.90 -5.79
N GLU A 143 -0.47 -4.90 -5.28
CA GLU A 143 0.37 -6.09 -5.23
C GLU A 143 -0.24 -7.17 -4.32
N ALA A 144 -0.78 -6.78 -3.16
CA ALA A 144 -1.50 -7.70 -2.29
C ALA A 144 -2.72 -8.33 -2.99
N TRP A 145 -3.47 -7.54 -3.76
CA TRP A 145 -4.59 -8.04 -4.56
C TRP A 145 -4.13 -8.99 -5.69
N ARG A 146 -3.03 -8.68 -6.37
CA ARG A 146 -2.46 -9.52 -7.45
C ARG A 146 -2.11 -10.93 -6.95
N MET A 147 -1.71 -11.07 -5.69
CA MET A 147 -1.48 -12.37 -5.06
C MET A 147 -2.76 -13.21 -4.88
N CYS A 148 -3.94 -12.57 -4.92
CA CYS A 148 -5.23 -13.18 -4.58
C CYS A 148 -6.12 -13.45 -5.81
N VAL A 149 -5.68 -13.04 -7.02
CA VAL A 149 -6.44 -13.22 -8.26
C VAL A 149 -5.68 -14.05 -9.30
N PRO A 150 -6.37 -14.69 -10.26
CA PRO A 150 -5.73 -15.31 -11.40
C PRO A 150 -4.98 -14.27 -12.26
N LYS A 151 -3.87 -14.68 -12.90
CA LYS A 151 -3.04 -13.81 -13.77
C LYS A 151 -3.82 -13.08 -14.87
N LYS A 152 -4.89 -13.70 -15.38
CA LYS A 152 -5.76 -13.08 -16.40
C LYS A 152 -6.50 -11.85 -15.87
N ILE A 153 -6.85 -11.85 -14.58
CA ILE A 153 -7.55 -10.74 -13.93
C ILE A 153 -6.53 -9.68 -13.51
N SER A 154 -5.37 -10.07 -12.97
CA SER A 154 -4.33 -9.11 -12.60
C SER A 154 -3.83 -8.28 -13.78
N ALA A 155 -3.79 -8.86 -14.99
CA ALA A 155 -3.39 -8.17 -16.21
C ALA A 155 -4.34 -7.04 -16.65
N LEU A 156 -5.54 -6.93 -16.05
CA LEU A 156 -6.50 -5.85 -16.33
C LEU A 156 -6.17 -4.56 -15.58
N VAL A 157 -5.30 -4.63 -14.57
CA VAL A 157 -4.92 -3.50 -13.72
C VAL A 157 -3.43 -3.23 -13.97
N PRO A 158 -3.06 -2.01 -14.44
CA PRO A 158 -1.67 -1.64 -14.73
C PRO A 158 -0.80 -1.67 -13.47
#